data_AF-A0A9N8PPH9-F1
#
_entry.id   AF-A0A9N8PPH9-F1
#
_cell.length_a   1.000
_cell.length_b   1.000
_cell.length_c   1.000
_cell.angle_alpha   90.00
_cell.angle_beta   90.00
_cell.angle_gamma   90.00
#
_symmetry.space_group_name_H-M   'P 1'
#
loop_
_entity.id
_entity.type
_entity.pdbx_description
1 polymer ?
#
loop_
_entity_poly.entity_id
_entity_poly.type
_entity_poly.pdbx_seq_one_letter_code
_entity_poly.pdbx_strand_id
1 'polypeptide(L)'
;MAKFITISMLLSHTSGLETSSTQGFPGYDVSRNANGHFRAALPDLAEALEGNWPSNTLPIRLKDWPSHAFNYSGGGYGILQLIIEAVTRQSFAEAVQEYVFLPLGMQRSTFAIPEDEDLNTEKQLGKGNYARAYYNGYTACEAAHRVNPEQSAAGLWTTPSDLLILAAAVQKSLHDKDGFIPTELAKQMLEEVQAGMAHGWRVTDTHFSHSGSNMPGWRCSLLASLDGKEAISFMTNSAEGYMIGCQVQAALFHLLGWSKPMIKTRVVPFADVSATLPETEILRRWTGTWKEQGKQFRIDFVVGEEVPWLKFGQMPRQRLWVAAHGKEEAQDGHKVVADLVCKGGIEILVRIMEDKEVGLLMEMWNGATGEAVAMERVL
;
A
#
# COMPACT_ATOMS: atom_id res chain seq x y z
N MET A 1 -4.24 -22.03 26.74
CA MET A 1 -4.39 -21.17 25.55
C MET A 1 -3.07 -20.93 24.84
N ALA A 2 -2.01 -20.42 25.49
CA ALA A 2 -0.71 -20.16 24.84
C ALA A 2 -0.09 -21.37 24.10
N LYS A 3 -0.31 -22.60 24.57
CA LYS A 3 0.19 -23.84 23.90
C LYS A 3 -0.36 -24.10 22.49
N PHE A 4 -1.44 -23.42 22.09
CA PHE A 4 -2.08 -23.62 20.77
C PHE A 4 -1.69 -22.56 19.75
N ILE A 5 -1.11 -21.43 20.16
CA ILE A 5 -0.67 -20.37 19.24
C ILE A 5 0.74 -20.72 18.76
N THR A 6 0.94 -20.77 17.45
CA THR A 6 2.23 -21.07 16.82
C THR A 6 2.83 -19.83 16.18
N ILE A 7 4.14 -19.88 15.87
CA ILE A 7 4.82 -18.82 15.10
C ILE A 7 4.14 -18.60 13.74
N SER A 8 3.71 -19.68 13.08
CA SER A 8 2.97 -19.60 11.81
C SER A 8 1.69 -18.76 11.98
N MET A 9 0.89 -19.02 13.04
CA MET A 9 -0.32 -18.25 13.31
C MET A 9 -0.06 -16.76 13.63
N LEU A 10 1.07 -16.44 14.25
CA LEU A 10 1.47 -15.05 14.50
C LEU A 10 1.83 -14.33 13.20
N LEU A 11 2.65 -14.97 12.35
CA LEU A 11 3.09 -14.45 11.05
C LEU A 11 1.94 -14.30 10.05
N SER A 12 0.94 -15.18 10.09
CA SER A 12 -0.20 -15.17 9.18
C SER A 12 -1.43 -14.43 9.73
N HIS A 13 -1.32 -13.79 10.90
CA HIS A 13 -2.42 -13.11 11.58
C HIS A 13 -3.66 -14.00 11.83
N THR A 14 -3.44 -15.28 12.13
CA THR A 14 -4.50 -16.24 12.48
C THR A 14 -4.42 -16.71 13.93
N SER A 15 -3.63 -16.04 14.78
CA SER A 15 -3.51 -16.37 16.21
C SER A 15 -4.74 -16.04 17.05
N GLY A 16 -5.66 -15.22 16.51
CA GLY A 16 -6.81 -14.68 17.23
C GLY A 16 -6.48 -13.50 18.14
N LEU A 17 -5.22 -13.04 18.17
CA LEU A 17 -4.83 -11.82 18.89
C LEU A 17 -5.38 -10.58 18.18
N GLU A 18 -5.77 -9.57 18.95
CA GLU A 18 -6.29 -8.33 18.39
C GLU A 18 -5.21 -7.43 17.77
N THR A 19 -5.63 -6.51 16.90
CA THR A 19 -4.87 -5.28 16.64
C THR A 19 -4.95 -4.43 17.92
N SER A 20 -3.84 -3.80 18.33
CA SER A 20 -3.85 -2.75 19.35
C SER A 20 -4.84 -1.65 18.93
N SER A 21 -6.08 -1.69 19.43
CA SER A 21 -7.19 -0.81 19.04
C SER A 21 -7.57 -0.81 17.54
N THR A 22 -8.47 0.08 17.11
CA THR A 22 -8.92 0.21 15.72
C THR A 22 -7.89 0.82 14.76
N GLN A 23 -6.70 1.24 15.26
CA GLN A 23 -5.72 2.03 14.49
C GLN A 23 -4.28 1.46 14.47
N GLY A 24 -4.00 0.29 15.06
CA GLY A 24 -2.63 -0.23 15.14
C GLY A 24 -1.78 0.47 16.20
N PHE A 25 -0.46 0.52 16.02
CA PHE A 25 0.46 1.21 16.94
C PHE A 25 0.69 2.67 16.49
N PRO A 26 0.18 3.69 17.20
CA PRO A 26 0.22 5.09 16.75
C PRO A 26 1.62 5.73 16.70
N GLY A 27 2.61 5.07 17.30
CA GLY A 27 3.94 5.62 17.54
C GLY A 27 3.97 6.70 18.61
N TYR A 28 5.17 7.05 19.06
CA TYR A 28 5.42 7.98 20.16
C TYR A 28 6.11 9.24 19.65
N ASP A 29 5.67 10.40 20.13
CA ASP A 29 6.29 11.69 19.86
C ASP A 29 7.57 11.85 20.71
N VAL A 30 8.71 11.85 20.04
CA VAL A 30 10.04 11.98 20.64
C VAL A 30 10.59 13.41 20.57
N SER A 31 9.77 14.40 20.21
CA SER A 31 10.15 15.81 20.35
C SER A 31 10.19 16.22 21.82
N ARG A 32 11.10 17.12 22.21
CA ARG A 32 11.09 17.71 23.55
C ARG A 32 10.13 18.88 23.61
N ASN A 33 9.56 19.08 24.80
CA ASN A 33 8.81 20.28 25.13
C ASN A 33 9.76 21.47 25.42
N ALA A 34 9.19 22.64 25.69
CA ALA A 34 9.94 23.86 25.98
C ALA A 34 10.94 23.74 27.16
N ASN A 35 10.81 22.71 27.99
CA ASN A 35 11.67 22.44 29.15
C ASN A 35 12.72 21.34 28.86
N GLY A 36 12.85 20.87 27.62
CA GLY A 36 13.85 19.87 27.22
C GLY A 36 13.51 18.42 27.59
N HIS A 37 12.28 18.14 28.06
CA HIS A 37 11.82 16.76 28.30
C HIS A 37 11.07 16.21 27.09
N PHE A 38 11.27 14.93 26.77
CA PHE A 38 10.46 14.24 25.76
C PHE A 38 8.97 14.43 26.04
N ARG A 39 8.19 14.70 24.99
CA ARG A 39 6.76 14.90 25.08
C ARG A 39 6.00 13.62 25.44
N ALA A 40 6.55 12.46 25.12
CA ALA A 40 6.06 11.16 25.56
C ALA A 40 7.15 10.36 26.29
N ALA A 41 6.76 9.65 27.34
CA ALA A 41 7.56 8.54 27.86
C ALA A 41 7.39 7.33 26.92
N LEU A 42 8.48 6.64 26.62
CA LEU A 42 8.47 5.44 25.78
C LEU A 42 8.27 4.22 26.69
N PRO A 43 7.27 3.36 26.42
CA PRO A 43 7.19 2.09 27.11
C PRO A 43 8.25 1.13 26.58
N ASP A 44 8.62 0.15 27.39
CA ASP A 44 9.22 -1.06 26.83
C ASP A 44 8.16 -1.91 26.08
N LEU A 45 8.61 -2.95 25.38
CA LEU A 45 7.69 -3.79 24.60
C LEU A 45 6.69 -4.53 25.49
N ALA A 46 7.06 -4.94 26.71
CA ALA A 46 6.16 -5.64 27.61
C ALA A 46 5.06 -4.69 28.10
N GLU A 47 5.42 -3.48 28.53
CA GLU A 47 4.48 -2.42 28.91
C GLU A 47 3.53 -2.07 27.76
N ALA A 48 4.05 -1.97 26.53
CA ALA A 48 3.25 -1.73 25.32
C ALA A 48 2.21 -2.84 25.09
N LEU A 49 2.63 -4.11 25.13
CA LEU A 49 1.75 -5.27 24.93
C LEU A 49 0.75 -5.46 26.07
N GLU A 50 1.13 -5.12 27.30
CA GLU A 50 0.25 -5.17 28.47
C GLU A 50 -0.67 -3.95 28.58
N GLY A 51 -0.47 -2.91 27.76
CA GLY A 51 -1.23 -1.66 27.81
C GLY A 51 -1.03 -0.89 29.11
N ASN A 52 0.10 -1.13 29.80
CA ASN A 52 0.44 -0.42 31.03
C ASN A 52 1.06 0.93 30.67
N TRP A 53 0.81 1.95 31.50
CA TRP A 53 1.49 3.24 31.34
C TRP A 53 3.01 3.04 31.23
N PRO A 54 3.72 3.70 30.30
CA PRO A 54 3.28 4.80 29.43
C PRO A 54 2.72 4.37 28.05
N SER A 55 2.25 3.13 27.89
CA SER A 55 1.61 2.67 26.66
C SER A 55 0.45 3.59 26.23
N ASN A 56 0.36 3.86 24.93
CA ASN A 56 -0.70 4.64 24.30
C ASN A 56 -1.77 3.74 23.65
N THR A 57 -1.66 2.42 23.83
CA THR A 57 -2.58 1.43 23.28
C THR A 57 -3.19 0.57 24.38
N LEU A 58 -4.33 -0.04 24.07
CA LEU A 58 -4.95 -1.00 24.96
C LEU A 58 -4.13 -2.29 25.03
N PRO A 59 -4.21 -3.02 26.16
CA PRO A 59 -3.54 -4.29 26.31
C PRO A 59 -3.93 -5.27 25.19
N ILE A 60 -2.97 -6.02 24.65
CA ILE A 60 -3.28 -7.04 23.65
C ILE A 60 -4.04 -8.21 24.31
N ARG A 61 -5.19 -8.56 23.72
CA ARG A 61 -6.03 -9.69 24.14
C ARG A 61 -6.31 -10.65 22.99
N LEU A 62 -6.75 -11.85 23.37
CA LEU A 62 -7.35 -12.80 22.44
C LEU A 62 -8.77 -12.33 22.12
N LYS A 63 -9.03 -12.03 20.85
CA LYS A 63 -10.34 -11.58 20.34
C LYS A 63 -11.08 -12.69 19.62
N ASP A 64 -10.37 -13.71 19.14
CA ASP A 64 -10.94 -14.87 18.46
C ASP A 64 -10.15 -16.16 18.79
N TRP A 65 -10.69 -17.32 18.44
CA TRP A 65 -10.00 -18.59 18.61
C TRP A 65 -8.81 -18.69 17.64
N PRO A 66 -7.68 -19.29 18.06
CA PRO A 66 -6.56 -19.55 17.16
C PRO A 66 -7.00 -20.35 15.93
N SER A 67 -6.54 -19.92 14.75
CA SER A 67 -6.87 -20.44 13.40
C SER A 67 -8.32 -20.31 12.95
N HIS A 68 -9.19 -19.64 13.71
CA HIS A 68 -10.59 -19.50 13.30
C HIS A 68 -10.76 -18.51 12.15
N ALA A 69 -10.19 -17.31 12.27
CA ALA A 69 -10.27 -16.29 11.24
C ALA A 69 -9.01 -15.43 11.17
N PHE A 70 -8.80 -14.82 10.00
CA PHE A 70 -7.79 -13.79 9.80
C PHE A 70 -8.17 -12.55 10.61
N ASN A 71 -7.24 -12.09 11.45
CA ASN A 71 -7.35 -10.86 12.20
C ASN A 71 -5.97 -10.21 12.28
N TYR A 72 -5.73 -9.21 11.43
CA TYR A 72 -4.48 -8.46 11.41
C TYR A 72 -4.09 -8.04 12.83
N SER A 73 -2.84 -8.26 13.22
CA SER A 73 -2.41 -8.05 14.61
C SER A 73 -0.94 -7.68 14.69
N GLY A 74 -0.69 -6.39 14.97
CA GLY A 74 0.64 -5.91 15.36
C GLY A 74 1.09 -6.50 16.69
N GLY A 75 0.17 -6.77 17.62
CA GLY A 75 0.49 -7.42 18.90
C GLY A 75 1.10 -8.82 18.72
N GLY A 76 0.60 -9.59 17.74
CA GLY A 76 1.21 -10.87 17.37
C GLY A 76 2.65 -10.73 16.88
N TYR A 77 2.94 -9.66 16.13
CA TYR A 77 4.31 -9.32 15.73
C TYR A 77 5.17 -8.89 16.91
N GLY A 78 4.64 -8.12 17.87
CA GLY A 78 5.34 -7.83 19.12
C GLY A 78 5.73 -9.09 19.91
N ILE A 79 4.90 -10.14 19.90
CA ILE A 79 5.28 -11.44 20.48
C ILE A 79 6.42 -12.08 19.67
N LEU A 80 6.39 -12.01 18.34
CA LEU A 80 7.50 -12.50 17.50
C LEU A 80 8.81 -11.77 17.78
N GLN A 81 8.76 -10.47 18.06
CA GLN A 81 9.93 -9.70 18.50
C GLN A 81 10.53 -10.28 19.78
N LEU A 82 9.71 -10.49 20.82
CA LEU A 82 10.17 -11.11 22.07
C LEU A 82 10.75 -12.50 21.86
N ILE A 83 10.17 -13.30 20.96
CA ILE A 83 10.70 -14.63 20.59
C ILE A 83 12.07 -14.50 19.93
N ILE A 84 12.23 -13.59 18.98
CA ILE A 84 13.51 -13.35 18.30
C ILE A 84 14.57 -12.94 19.33
N GLU A 85 14.28 -11.94 20.16
CA GLU A 85 15.21 -11.46 21.20
C GLU A 85 15.60 -12.55 22.20
N ALA A 86 14.63 -13.39 22.61
CA ALA A 86 14.90 -14.50 23.52
C ALA A 86 15.79 -15.59 22.92
N VAL A 87 15.63 -15.87 21.62
CA VAL A 87 16.40 -16.90 20.89
C VAL A 87 17.80 -16.40 20.55
N THR A 88 17.92 -15.18 20.03
CA THR A 88 19.21 -14.60 19.60
C THR A 88 20.02 -14.03 20.77
N ARG A 89 19.37 -13.70 21.89
CA ARG A 89 19.96 -12.95 23.02
C ARG A 89 20.48 -11.57 22.62
N GLN A 90 19.89 -10.98 21.59
CA GLN A 90 20.19 -9.65 21.07
C GLN A 90 18.91 -8.81 21.10
N SER A 91 19.04 -7.48 21.06
CA SER A 91 17.87 -6.65 20.76
C SER A 91 17.34 -6.95 19.35
N PHE A 92 16.06 -6.70 19.10
CA PHE A 92 15.49 -6.95 17.76
C PHE A 92 16.23 -6.19 16.66
N ALA A 93 16.58 -4.93 16.90
CA ALA A 93 17.33 -4.12 15.96
C ALA A 93 18.70 -4.72 15.61
N GLU A 94 19.46 -5.20 16.61
CA GLU A 94 20.75 -5.87 16.38
C GLU A 94 20.58 -7.19 15.61
N ALA A 95 19.58 -7.99 15.98
CA ALA A 95 19.30 -9.26 15.31
C ALA A 95 18.96 -9.05 13.83
N VAL A 96 18.06 -8.12 13.49
CA VAL A 96 17.71 -7.88 12.09
C VAL A 96 18.86 -7.22 11.32
N GLN A 97 19.66 -6.36 11.97
CA GLN A 97 20.87 -5.81 11.38
C GLN A 97 21.84 -6.92 10.96
N GLU A 98 22.12 -7.87 11.86
CA GLU A 98 23.08 -8.97 11.62
C GLU A 98 22.55 -10.00 10.61
N TYR A 99 21.31 -10.45 10.78
CA TYR A 99 20.79 -11.58 10.02
C TYR A 99 20.13 -11.18 8.70
N VAL A 100 19.75 -9.91 8.51
CA VAL A 100 19.02 -9.45 7.31
C VAL A 100 19.70 -8.26 6.64
N PHE A 101 19.88 -7.14 7.32
CA PHE A 101 20.30 -5.91 6.64
C PHE A 101 21.75 -5.96 6.16
N LEU A 102 22.69 -6.45 6.98
CA LEU A 102 24.09 -6.59 6.57
C LEU A 102 24.26 -7.62 5.43
N PRO A 103 23.70 -8.84 5.49
CA PRO A 103 23.82 -9.82 4.41
C PRO A 103 23.21 -9.35 3.09
N LEU A 104 22.11 -8.59 3.14
CA LEU A 104 21.45 -8.07 1.94
C LEU A 104 22.01 -6.74 1.46
N GLY A 105 22.85 -6.07 2.24
CA GLY A 105 23.37 -4.73 1.91
C GLY A 105 22.32 -3.61 2.01
N MET A 106 21.31 -3.78 2.87
CA MET A 106 20.28 -2.76 3.15
C MET A 106 20.83 -1.65 4.07
N GLN A 107 21.73 -0.83 3.53
CA GLN A 107 22.51 0.15 4.30
C GLN A 107 21.71 1.37 4.77
N ARG A 108 20.46 1.54 4.33
CA ARG A 108 19.56 2.62 4.72
C ARG A 108 18.33 2.10 5.46
N SER A 109 18.48 0.95 6.13
CA SER A 109 17.43 0.30 6.92
C SER A 109 17.85 0.15 8.37
N THR A 110 16.96 0.50 9.30
CA THR A 110 17.22 0.39 10.74
C THR A 110 15.93 0.25 11.54
N PHE A 111 16.00 -0.52 12.62
CA PHE A 111 14.99 -0.56 13.69
C PHE A 111 15.43 0.17 14.96
N ALA A 112 16.67 0.69 14.97
CA ALA A 112 17.17 1.44 16.11
C ALA A 112 16.28 2.67 16.34
N ILE A 113 15.77 2.79 17.55
CA ILE A 113 15.04 3.98 18.00
C ILE A 113 16.08 5.08 18.20
N PRO A 114 16.03 6.18 17.44
CA PRO A 114 17.05 7.20 17.58
C PRO A 114 16.88 7.93 18.93
N GLU A 115 17.99 8.18 19.60
CA GLU A 115 18.02 8.86 20.91
C GLU A 115 17.83 10.39 20.81
N ASP A 116 17.94 10.93 19.58
CA ASP A 116 17.86 12.36 19.29
C ASP A 116 16.48 12.79 18.76
N GLU A 117 16.12 14.04 19.01
CA GLU A 117 14.81 14.63 18.64
C GLU A 117 14.61 14.79 17.13
N ASP A 118 15.69 15.00 16.38
CA ASP A 118 15.68 15.07 14.92
C ASP A 118 16.63 14.02 14.38
N LEU A 119 16.05 13.08 13.63
CA LEU A 119 16.78 11.98 13.00
C LEU A 119 17.75 12.48 11.91
N ASN A 120 17.62 13.74 11.48
CA ASN A 120 18.46 14.37 10.49
C ASN A 120 19.66 15.14 11.07
N THR A 121 19.96 14.98 12.36
CA THR A 121 21.18 15.57 12.93
C THR A 121 22.43 14.93 12.34
N GLU A 122 23.54 15.69 12.29
CA GLU A 122 24.82 15.25 11.71
C GLU A 122 25.43 14.01 12.40
N LYS A 123 24.92 13.59 13.57
CA LYS A 123 25.49 12.54 14.42
C LYS A 123 24.90 11.13 14.22
N GLN A 124 23.76 10.99 13.55
CA GLN A 124 23.03 9.72 13.48
C GLN A 124 23.49 8.83 12.32
N LEU A 125 23.83 7.57 12.61
CA LEU A 125 24.16 6.53 11.62
C LEU A 125 23.02 6.37 10.61
N GLY A 126 23.29 6.66 9.33
CA GLY A 126 22.30 6.60 8.24
C GLY A 126 22.29 7.77 7.24
N LYS A 127 23.22 8.75 7.37
CA LYS A 127 23.44 9.87 6.42
C LYS A 127 22.26 10.87 6.27
N GLY A 128 21.47 11.11 7.31
CA GLY A 128 20.35 12.06 7.27
C GLY A 128 19.31 11.75 6.17
N ASN A 129 18.30 12.60 6.04
CA ASN A 129 17.15 12.48 5.10
C ASN A 129 16.03 11.52 5.54
N TYR A 130 15.76 11.42 6.84
CA TYR A 130 14.51 10.85 7.36
C TYR A 130 13.35 11.79 7.06
N ALA A 131 12.38 11.30 6.29
CA ALA A 131 11.24 12.10 5.87
C ALA A 131 10.40 12.52 7.09
N ARG A 132 10.13 13.83 7.22
CA ARG A 132 9.26 14.39 8.26
C ARG A 132 7.80 14.13 7.93
N ALA A 133 6.93 13.93 8.90
CA ALA A 133 5.50 13.73 8.66
C ALA A 133 4.78 15.01 8.25
N TYR A 134 3.87 14.89 7.28
CA TYR A 134 2.93 15.92 6.83
C TYR A 134 1.49 15.40 6.89
N TYR A 135 0.54 16.31 7.10
CA TYR A 135 -0.88 16.00 6.95
C TYR A 135 -1.23 15.89 5.47
N ASN A 136 -0.93 16.91 4.66
CA ASN A 136 -1.42 17.07 3.28
C ASN A 136 -0.35 17.59 2.30
N GLY A 137 0.90 17.13 2.45
CA GLY A 137 2.03 17.53 1.60
C GLY A 137 2.58 18.95 1.82
N TYR A 138 1.78 19.85 2.42
CA TYR A 138 2.18 21.24 2.70
C TYR A 138 2.20 21.55 4.20
N THR A 139 1.24 21.01 4.96
CA THR A 139 1.16 21.20 6.42
C THR A 139 1.96 20.12 7.14
N ALA A 140 3.06 20.51 7.78
CA ALA A 140 3.84 19.62 8.64
C ALA A 140 3.02 19.18 9.87
N CYS A 141 3.23 17.95 10.32
CA CYS A 141 2.68 17.47 11.58
C CYS A 141 3.45 18.05 12.78
N GLU A 142 2.85 18.00 13.98
CA GLU A 142 3.48 18.52 15.21
C GLU A 142 4.73 17.72 15.57
N ALA A 143 4.67 16.40 15.41
CA ALA A 143 5.82 15.52 15.55
C ALA A 143 6.49 15.32 14.18
N ALA A 144 7.76 15.69 14.07
CA ALA A 144 8.52 15.49 12.84
C ALA A 144 8.72 14.00 12.54
N HIS A 145 9.01 13.22 13.58
CA HIS A 145 9.23 11.78 13.55
C HIS A 145 8.47 11.13 14.72
N ARG A 146 8.07 9.87 14.55
CA ARG A 146 7.57 9.03 15.64
C ARG A 146 8.33 7.72 15.67
N VAL A 147 8.42 7.11 16.84
CA VAL A 147 9.09 5.82 17.05
C VAL A 147 8.13 4.80 17.63
N ASN A 148 8.42 3.52 17.42
CA ASN A 148 7.59 2.41 17.86
C ASN A 148 8.48 1.40 18.64
N PRO A 149 8.26 1.24 19.96
CA PRO A 149 8.84 0.12 20.72
C PRO A 149 8.44 -1.24 20.14
N GLU A 150 7.27 -1.33 19.49
CA GLU A 150 6.78 -2.49 18.76
C GLU A 150 7.45 -2.59 17.39
N GLN A 151 8.79 -2.68 17.42
CA GLN A 151 9.67 -2.55 16.26
C GLN A 151 9.28 -3.50 15.12
N SER A 152 9.09 -4.78 15.44
CA SER A 152 8.69 -5.81 14.46
C SER A 152 7.36 -5.52 13.74
N ALA A 153 6.46 -4.76 14.36
CA ALA A 153 5.16 -4.44 13.81
C ALA A 153 5.16 -3.12 13.02
N ALA A 154 5.91 -2.11 13.48
CA ALA A 154 5.79 -0.75 12.94
C ALA A 154 7.06 0.12 13.02
N GLY A 155 8.21 -0.41 13.44
CA GLY A 155 9.40 0.41 13.75
C GLY A 155 10.46 0.52 12.66
N LEU A 156 10.25 -0.06 11.47
CA LEU A 156 11.25 -0.03 10.41
C LEU A 156 11.35 1.36 9.76
N TRP A 157 12.53 1.98 9.85
CA TRP A 157 12.93 3.08 8.97
C TRP A 157 13.76 2.52 7.82
N THR A 158 13.31 2.77 6.58
CA THR A 158 13.95 2.22 5.37
C THR A 158 13.70 3.10 4.15
N THR A 159 14.10 2.64 2.97
CA THR A 159 13.92 3.32 1.69
C THR A 159 13.26 2.39 0.67
N PRO A 160 12.60 2.92 -0.38
CA PRO A 160 12.08 2.07 -1.44
C PRO A 160 13.16 1.20 -2.09
N SER A 161 14.39 1.73 -2.23
CA SER A 161 15.53 0.98 -2.77
C SER A 161 15.92 -0.21 -1.90
N ASP A 162 15.98 -0.04 -0.59
CA ASP A 162 16.30 -1.15 0.33
C ASP A 162 15.17 -2.20 0.38
N LEU A 163 13.90 -1.78 0.30
CA LEU A 163 12.78 -2.72 0.17
C LEU A 163 12.83 -3.51 -1.14
N LEU A 164 13.28 -2.89 -2.23
CA LEU A 164 13.49 -3.60 -3.50
C LEU A 164 14.66 -4.59 -3.44
N ILE A 165 15.71 -4.30 -2.66
CA ILE A 165 16.77 -5.28 -2.36
C ILE A 165 16.20 -6.49 -1.63
N LEU A 166 15.36 -6.27 -0.60
CA LEU A 166 14.68 -7.35 0.11
C LEU A 166 13.79 -8.17 -0.83
N ALA A 167 12.98 -7.50 -1.66
CA ALA A 167 12.11 -8.18 -2.63
C ALA A 167 12.91 -9.04 -3.61
N ALA A 168 14.00 -8.52 -4.16
CA ALA A 168 14.89 -9.24 -5.05
C ALA A 168 15.52 -10.46 -4.35
N ALA A 169 15.88 -10.35 -3.07
CA ALA A 169 16.42 -11.47 -2.29
C ALA A 169 15.37 -12.59 -2.08
N VAL A 170 14.12 -12.22 -1.79
CA VAL A 170 13.00 -13.18 -1.69
C VAL A 170 12.74 -13.84 -3.05
N GLN A 171 12.64 -13.05 -4.12
CA GLN A 171 12.45 -13.54 -5.49
C GLN A 171 13.56 -14.50 -5.91
N LYS A 172 14.84 -14.14 -5.65
CA LYS A 172 15.97 -15.04 -5.90
C LYS A 172 15.80 -16.34 -5.12
N SER A 173 15.41 -16.28 -3.86
CA SER A 173 15.22 -17.47 -3.03
C SER A 173 14.12 -18.42 -3.54
N LEU A 174 13.10 -17.91 -4.24
CA LEU A 174 12.06 -18.74 -4.86
C LEU A 174 12.57 -19.59 -6.04
N HIS A 175 13.61 -19.11 -6.74
CA HIS A 175 14.03 -19.69 -8.03
C HIS A 175 15.45 -20.24 -8.03
N ASP A 176 16.28 -19.84 -7.08
CA ASP A 176 17.70 -20.19 -6.98
C ASP A 176 18.00 -20.87 -5.64
N LYS A 177 18.82 -21.92 -5.71
CA LYS A 177 19.29 -22.67 -4.54
C LYS A 177 20.28 -21.85 -3.70
N ASP A 178 20.95 -20.89 -4.32
CA ASP A 178 21.87 -19.93 -3.68
C ASP A 178 21.14 -18.63 -3.27
N GLY A 179 19.85 -18.74 -2.95
CA GLY A 179 19.02 -17.67 -2.40
C GLY A 179 19.45 -17.24 -1.00
N PHE A 180 18.89 -16.12 -0.54
CA PHE A 180 19.12 -15.61 0.81
C PHE A 180 18.56 -16.56 1.89
N ILE A 181 17.42 -17.18 1.60
CA ILE A 181 16.84 -18.27 2.40
C ILE A 181 16.65 -19.51 1.52
N PRO A 182 16.55 -20.72 2.12
CA PRO A 182 16.29 -21.94 1.36
C PRO A 182 15.00 -21.83 0.54
N THR A 183 15.00 -22.37 -0.67
CA THR A 183 13.86 -22.30 -1.60
C THR A 183 12.55 -22.82 -1.00
N GLU A 184 12.60 -23.93 -0.27
CA GLU A 184 11.39 -24.47 0.38
C GLU A 184 10.87 -23.55 1.50
N LEU A 185 11.76 -22.84 2.19
CA LEU A 185 11.36 -21.83 3.19
C LEU A 185 10.74 -20.60 2.51
N ALA A 186 11.30 -20.15 1.36
CA ALA A 186 10.73 -19.04 0.59
C ALA A 186 9.32 -19.38 0.07
N LYS A 187 9.12 -20.59 -0.44
CA LYS A 187 7.81 -21.08 -0.87
C LYS A 187 6.82 -21.13 0.30
N GLN A 188 7.22 -21.71 1.43
CA GLN A 188 6.38 -21.77 2.63
C GLN A 188 6.04 -20.36 3.17
N MET A 189 6.99 -19.43 3.09
CA MET A 189 6.78 -18.04 3.53
C MET A 189 5.69 -17.34 2.72
N LEU A 190 5.58 -17.65 1.42
CA LEU A 190 4.63 -17.04 0.49
C LEU A 190 3.41 -17.93 0.16
N GLU A 191 3.28 -19.08 0.81
CA GLU A 191 2.09 -19.92 0.71
C GLU A 191 0.93 -19.25 1.46
N GLU A 192 -0.21 -19.06 0.78
CA GLU A 192 -1.39 -18.47 1.41
C GLU A 192 -1.87 -19.35 2.58
N VAL A 193 -2.03 -18.73 3.75
CA VAL A 193 -2.62 -19.38 4.92
C VAL A 193 -4.11 -19.08 5.00
N GLN A 194 -4.49 -17.79 4.93
CA GLN A 194 -5.90 -17.40 4.98
C GLN A 194 -6.13 -15.98 4.44
N ALA A 195 -7.22 -15.76 3.69
CA ALA A 195 -7.69 -14.44 3.26
C ALA A 195 -6.63 -13.63 2.48
N GLY A 196 -5.87 -14.29 1.61
CA GLY A 196 -4.78 -13.71 0.83
C GLY A 196 -3.58 -13.29 1.66
N MET A 197 -3.43 -13.82 2.89
CA MET A 197 -2.28 -13.60 3.77
C MET A 197 -1.46 -14.89 3.92
N ALA A 198 -0.15 -14.78 3.69
CA ALA A 198 0.87 -15.78 3.96
C ALA A 198 1.64 -15.44 5.24
N HIS A 199 2.89 -15.88 5.39
CA HIS A 199 3.71 -15.56 6.56
C HIS A 199 4.34 -14.17 6.41
N GLY A 200 3.60 -13.14 6.83
CA GLY A 200 4.02 -11.74 6.78
C GLY A 200 3.90 -11.05 5.43
N TRP A 201 3.25 -11.69 4.45
CA TRP A 201 3.01 -11.14 3.13
C TRP A 201 1.55 -11.30 2.72
N ARG A 202 0.98 -10.29 2.06
CA ARG A 202 -0.20 -10.52 1.22
C ARG A 202 0.24 -11.19 -0.07
N VAL A 203 -0.52 -12.17 -0.52
CA VAL A 203 -0.19 -12.96 -1.72
C VAL A 203 -1.38 -13.09 -2.66
N THR A 204 -1.08 -13.20 -3.94
CA THR A 204 -1.98 -13.59 -5.02
C THR A 204 -1.29 -14.67 -5.85
N ASP A 205 -1.97 -15.22 -6.86
CA ASP A 205 -1.39 -16.21 -7.78
C ASP A 205 -0.13 -15.71 -8.51
N THR A 206 0.10 -14.39 -8.55
CA THR A 206 1.18 -13.79 -9.34
C THR A 206 2.12 -12.90 -8.52
N HIS A 207 1.73 -12.45 -7.33
CA HIS A 207 2.49 -11.43 -6.59
C HIS A 207 2.47 -11.66 -5.08
N PHE A 208 3.49 -11.13 -4.41
CA PHE A 208 3.49 -10.88 -2.97
C PHE A 208 3.65 -9.39 -2.69
N SER A 209 3.10 -8.93 -1.57
CA SER A 209 3.07 -7.51 -1.23
C SER A 209 2.90 -7.24 0.26
N HIS A 210 3.26 -6.04 0.68
CA HIS A 210 2.88 -5.51 1.98
C HIS A 210 2.73 -3.99 1.92
N SER A 211 1.76 -3.45 2.63
CA SER A 211 1.57 -2.01 2.80
C SER A 211 1.94 -1.58 4.22
N GLY A 212 2.44 -0.36 4.38
CA GLY A 212 2.74 0.24 5.66
C GLY A 212 2.03 1.58 5.83
N SER A 213 1.53 1.85 7.03
CA SER A 213 0.92 3.12 7.38
C SER A 213 1.21 3.45 8.84
N ASN A 214 2.05 4.44 9.06
CA ASN A 214 2.30 4.98 10.39
C ASN A 214 1.66 6.37 10.49
N MET A 215 0.89 6.56 11.56
CA MET A 215 0.34 7.88 11.87
C MET A 215 1.46 8.84 12.31
N PRO A 216 1.36 10.13 12.01
CA PRO A 216 0.30 10.77 11.24
C PRO A 216 0.51 10.75 9.72
N GLY A 217 1.71 10.49 9.20
CA GLY A 217 2.05 10.88 7.81
C GLY A 217 2.76 9.86 6.92
N TRP A 218 3.27 8.72 7.40
CA TRP A 218 4.04 7.83 6.50
C TRP A 218 3.17 6.77 5.86
N ARG A 219 3.37 6.56 4.57
CA ARG A 219 2.78 5.47 3.79
C ARG A 219 3.88 4.77 3.02
N CYS A 220 3.75 3.46 2.91
CA CYS A 220 4.70 2.58 2.25
C CYS A 220 3.91 1.49 1.50
N SER A 221 4.45 1.07 0.37
CA SER A 221 4.01 -0.13 -0.31
C SER A 221 5.21 -0.85 -0.92
N LEU A 222 5.18 -2.17 -0.88
CA LEU A 222 6.04 -3.05 -1.66
C LEU A 222 5.14 -4.07 -2.36
N LEU A 223 5.38 -4.28 -3.64
CA LEU A 223 4.74 -5.27 -4.48
C LEU A 223 5.79 -5.90 -5.38
N ALA A 224 5.81 -7.23 -5.45
CA ALA A 224 6.78 -7.97 -6.27
C ALA A 224 6.13 -9.22 -6.87
N SER A 225 6.50 -9.54 -8.10
CA SER A 225 6.01 -10.72 -8.80
C SER A 225 6.65 -11.99 -8.24
N LEU A 226 5.88 -13.09 -8.21
CA LEU A 226 6.39 -14.40 -7.80
C LEU A 226 7.38 -14.99 -8.80
N ASP A 227 7.34 -14.56 -10.07
CA ASP A 227 8.26 -15.03 -11.12
C ASP A 227 9.63 -14.33 -11.12
N GLY A 228 9.83 -13.36 -10.22
CA GLY A 228 11.12 -12.69 -10.01
C GLY A 228 11.47 -11.59 -11.00
N LYS A 229 10.54 -11.20 -11.90
CA LYS A 229 10.82 -10.22 -12.95
C LYS A 229 10.51 -8.78 -12.57
N GLU A 230 9.54 -8.58 -11.68
CA GLU A 230 8.95 -7.27 -11.44
C GLU A 230 8.91 -6.99 -9.94
N ALA A 231 9.29 -5.79 -9.54
CA ALA A 231 9.13 -5.30 -8.18
C ALA A 231 9.01 -3.77 -8.18
N ILE A 232 8.13 -3.27 -7.33
CA ILE A 232 7.89 -1.84 -7.16
C ILE A 232 7.71 -1.53 -5.68
N SER A 233 8.32 -0.44 -5.24
CA SER A 233 8.08 0.12 -3.92
C SER A 233 7.92 1.62 -4.03
N PHE A 234 6.99 2.16 -3.25
CA PHE A 234 6.84 3.60 -3.08
C PHE A 234 6.72 3.94 -1.59
N MET A 235 7.14 5.14 -1.24
CA MET A 235 6.94 5.72 0.08
C MET A 235 6.53 7.17 -0.04
N THR A 236 5.64 7.61 0.84
CA THR A 236 5.23 9.01 0.97
C THR A 236 5.21 9.41 2.43
N ASN A 237 5.45 10.67 2.71
CA ASN A 237 5.44 11.24 4.07
C ASN A 237 4.23 12.16 4.33
N SER A 238 3.11 11.92 3.62
CA SER A 238 1.82 12.54 3.92
C SER A 238 0.72 11.51 4.23
N ALA A 239 -0.20 11.88 5.14
CA ALA A 239 -1.38 11.08 5.46
C ALA A 239 -2.23 10.74 4.22
N GLU A 240 -2.28 11.66 3.26
CA GLU A 240 -2.99 11.57 1.98
C GLU A 240 -2.17 10.87 0.89
N GLY A 241 -0.90 10.56 1.14
CA GLY A 241 0.04 10.11 0.12
C GLY A 241 -0.19 8.68 -0.39
N TYR A 242 -1.01 7.87 0.27
CA TYR A 242 -1.28 6.49 -0.16
C TYR A 242 -1.93 6.43 -1.54
N MET A 243 -2.97 7.23 -1.77
CA MET A 243 -3.69 7.23 -3.05
C MET A 243 -2.81 7.73 -4.19
N ILE A 244 -2.02 8.77 -3.96
CA ILE A 244 -1.03 9.26 -4.92
C ILE A 244 0.03 8.19 -5.22
N GLY A 245 0.51 7.47 -4.21
CA GLY A 245 1.41 6.33 -4.40
C GLY A 245 0.81 5.24 -5.27
N CYS A 246 -0.47 4.89 -5.08
CA CYS A 246 -1.19 3.97 -5.95
C CYS A 246 -1.33 4.48 -7.40
N GLN A 247 -1.53 5.79 -7.62
CA GLN A 247 -1.55 6.39 -8.96
C GLN A 247 -0.17 6.30 -9.64
N VAL A 248 0.90 6.60 -8.90
CA VAL A 248 2.29 6.45 -9.39
C VAL A 248 2.58 4.99 -9.75
N GLN A 249 2.16 4.05 -8.90
CA GLN A 249 2.26 2.62 -9.21
C GLN A 249 1.50 2.27 -10.49
N ALA A 250 0.25 2.68 -10.65
CA ALA A 250 -0.53 2.43 -11.86
C ALA A 250 0.17 2.98 -13.13
N ALA A 251 0.70 4.20 -13.07
CA ALA A 251 1.44 4.81 -14.17
C ALA A 251 2.73 4.05 -14.50
N LEU A 252 3.44 3.52 -13.51
CA LEU A 252 4.63 2.69 -13.76
C LEU A 252 4.28 1.38 -14.45
N PHE A 253 3.16 0.74 -14.08
CA PHE A 253 2.68 -0.45 -14.80
C PHE A 253 2.37 -0.15 -16.27
N HIS A 254 1.73 0.99 -16.53
CA HIS A 254 1.46 1.47 -17.90
C HIS A 254 2.74 1.68 -18.69
N LEU A 255 3.68 2.45 -18.15
CA LEU A 255 4.93 2.83 -18.83
C LEU A 255 5.84 1.62 -19.08
N LEU A 256 5.85 0.65 -18.17
CA LEU A 256 6.66 -0.57 -18.28
C LEU A 256 5.95 -1.69 -19.04
N GLY A 257 4.66 -1.52 -19.36
CA GLY A 257 3.85 -2.54 -20.03
C GLY A 257 3.53 -3.75 -19.15
N TRP A 258 3.60 -3.60 -17.83
CA TRP A 258 3.34 -4.66 -16.86
C TRP A 258 1.83 -4.90 -16.69
N SER A 259 1.46 -6.15 -16.42
CA SER A 259 0.08 -6.52 -16.15
C SER A 259 -0.27 -6.15 -14.71
N LYS A 260 -1.37 -5.44 -14.49
CA LYS A 260 -1.77 -5.05 -13.13
C LYS A 260 -2.20 -6.30 -12.35
N PRO A 261 -1.66 -6.56 -11.14
CA PRO A 261 -2.16 -7.64 -10.31
C PRO A 261 -3.63 -7.39 -9.92
N MET A 262 -4.35 -8.45 -9.61
CA MET A 262 -5.71 -8.37 -9.05
C MET A 262 -5.68 -7.75 -7.64
N ILE A 263 -5.56 -6.42 -7.58
CA ILE A 263 -5.63 -5.62 -6.35
C ILE A 263 -7.00 -4.95 -6.32
N LYS A 264 -7.71 -5.09 -5.21
CA LYS A 264 -9.07 -4.53 -5.03
C LYS A 264 -9.10 -3.00 -5.03
N THR A 265 -7.99 -2.34 -4.72
CA THR A 265 -7.88 -0.88 -4.70
C THR A 265 -8.01 -0.31 -6.11
N ARG A 266 -9.17 0.26 -6.41
CA ARG A 266 -9.39 1.06 -7.61
C ARG A 266 -8.97 2.49 -7.31
N VAL A 267 -8.10 3.02 -8.17
CA VAL A 267 -7.69 4.42 -8.13
C VAL A 267 -7.85 4.98 -9.54
N VAL A 268 -8.27 6.24 -9.64
CA VAL A 268 -8.27 6.94 -10.93
C VAL A 268 -6.81 7.27 -11.26
N PRO A 269 -6.22 6.71 -12.32
CA PRO A 269 -4.81 6.89 -12.64
C PRO A 269 -4.53 8.27 -13.24
N PHE A 270 -3.25 8.59 -13.41
CA PHE A 270 -2.85 9.81 -14.12
C PHE A 270 -3.24 9.77 -15.59
N ALA A 271 -3.31 10.95 -16.21
CA ALA A 271 -3.48 11.09 -17.65
C ALA A 271 -2.17 10.80 -18.39
N ASP A 272 -2.19 9.88 -19.36
CA ASP A 272 -1.12 9.75 -20.34
C ASP A 272 -1.26 10.88 -21.37
N VAL A 273 -0.44 11.91 -21.20
CA VAL A 273 -0.43 13.10 -22.08
C VAL A 273 0.28 12.87 -23.41
N SER A 274 0.92 11.71 -23.58
CA SER A 274 1.65 11.31 -24.78
C SER A 274 0.90 10.29 -25.63
N ALA A 275 -0.06 9.57 -25.04
CA ALA A 275 -0.87 8.59 -25.74
C ALA A 275 -1.73 9.23 -26.83
N THR A 276 -1.75 8.58 -27.99
CA THR A 276 -2.73 8.88 -29.03
C THR A 276 -4.07 8.29 -28.63
N LEU A 277 -5.11 9.12 -28.64
CA LEU A 277 -6.47 8.68 -28.34
C LEU A 277 -6.98 7.73 -29.45
N PRO A 278 -7.95 6.85 -29.13
CA PRO A 278 -8.65 6.08 -30.15
C PRO A 278 -9.22 6.99 -31.24
N GLU A 279 -9.36 6.46 -32.45
CA GLU A 279 -9.94 7.20 -33.57
C GLU A 279 -11.27 7.84 -33.16
N THR A 280 -11.40 9.11 -33.53
CA THR A 280 -12.53 9.96 -33.17
C THR A 280 -13.88 9.35 -33.51
N GLU A 281 -13.97 8.64 -34.63
CA GLU A 281 -15.19 7.98 -35.10
C GLU A 281 -15.63 6.85 -34.15
N ILE A 282 -14.67 6.17 -33.52
CA ILE A 282 -14.94 5.14 -32.51
C ILE A 282 -15.58 5.79 -31.29
N LEU A 283 -14.96 6.83 -30.73
CA LEU A 283 -15.46 7.50 -29.51
C LEU A 283 -16.87 8.08 -29.69
N ARG A 284 -17.20 8.60 -30.88
CA ARG A 284 -18.53 9.17 -31.19
C ARG A 284 -19.67 8.17 -30.99
N ARG A 285 -19.41 6.86 -31.06
CA ARG A 285 -20.43 5.82 -30.84
C ARG A 285 -20.98 5.86 -29.41
N TRP A 286 -20.19 6.30 -28.43
CA TRP A 286 -20.58 6.44 -27.02
C TRP A 286 -21.19 7.81 -26.68
N THR A 287 -21.32 8.73 -27.64
CA THR A 287 -22.09 9.96 -27.44
C THR A 287 -23.57 9.65 -27.28
N GLY A 288 -24.20 10.23 -26.26
CA GLY A 288 -25.62 10.04 -25.97
C GLY A 288 -25.98 10.24 -24.52
N THR A 289 -27.20 9.85 -24.16
CA THR A 289 -27.66 9.85 -22.78
C THR A 289 -27.41 8.49 -22.16
N TRP A 290 -26.82 8.49 -20.97
CA TRP A 290 -26.48 7.32 -20.17
C TRP A 290 -27.16 7.42 -18.82
N LYS A 291 -27.51 6.28 -18.22
CA LYS A 291 -28.26 6.22 -16.97
C LYS A 291 -27.48 5.44 -15.92
N GLU A 292 -27.48 5.96 -14.70
CA GLU A 292 -26.89 5.36 -13.51
C GLU A 292 -27.90 5.47 -12.37
N GLN A 293 -28.31 4.36 -11.76
CA GLN A 293 -29.18 4.37 -10.57
C GLN A 293 -30.42 5.31 -10.69
N GLY A 294 -31.00 5.42 -11.89
CA GLY A 294 -32.16 6.30 -12.14
C GLY A 294 -31.85 7.74 -12.56
N LYS A 295 -30.60 8.19 -12.47
CA LYS A 295 -30.14 9.50 -12.96
C LYS A 295 -29.67 9.38 -14.40
N GLN A 296 -30.00 10.36 -15.23
CA GLN A 296 -29.56 10.43 -16.63
C GLN A 296 -28.48 11.49 -16.81
N PHE A 297 -27.47 11.15 -17.61
CA PHE A 297 -26.32 12.00 -17.92
C PHE A 297 -26.10 12.00 -19.42
N ARG A 298 -26.03 13.19 -20.00
CA ARG A 298 -25.63 13.33 -21.39
C ARG A 298 -24.11 13.38 -21.46
N ILE A 299 -23.50 12.49 -22.23
CA ILE A 299 -22.06 12.43 -22.48
C ILE A 299 -21.85 12.74 -23.96
N ASP A 300 -21.14 13.83 -24.25
CA ASP A 300 -20.88 14.28 -25.62
C ASP A 300 -19.37 14.20 -25.90
N PHE A 301 -18.93 13.19 -26.68
CA PHE A 301 -17.57 13.17 -27.23
C PHE A 301 -17.50 14.17 -28.40
N VAL A 302 -17.29 15.44 -28.07
CA VAL A 302 -17.15 16.53 -29.06
C VAL A 302 -15.77 16.48 -29.66
N VAL A 303 -15.67 16.28 -30.98
CA VAL A 303 -14.39 16.29 -31.67
C VAL A 303 -14.36 17.37 -32.74
N GLY A 304 -13.43 18.29 -32.56
CA GLY A 304 -13.26 19.55 -33.29
C GLY A 304 -12.01 20.32 -32.80
N GLU A 305 -11.57 20.03 -31.58
CA GLU A 305 -10.21 20.25 -31.08
C GLU A 305 -9.60 18.85 -30.81
N GLU A 306 -8.27 18.72 -30.80
CA GLU A 306 -7.48 17.46 -30.83
C GLU A 306 -7.79 16.40 -29.73
N VAL A 307 -8.75 16.63 -28.83
CA VAL A 307 -9.02 15.83 -27.62
C VAL A 307 -10.54 15.70 -27.37
N PRO A 308 -11.07 14.52 -27.01
CA PRO A 308 -12.47 14.34 -26.62
C PRO A 308 -12.79 15.06 -25.31
N TRP A 309 -14.05 15.47 -25.19
CA TRP A 309 -14.54 16.16 -24.00
C TRP A 309 -15.62 15.33 -23.30
N LEU A 310 -15.68 15.45 -21.98
CA LEU A 310 -16.82 15.03 -21.18
C LEU A 310 -17.60 16.29 -20.79
N LYS A 311 -18.89 16.32 -21.12
CA LYS A 311 -19.82 17.31 -20.56
C LYS A 311 -20.76 16.57 -19.63
N PHE A 312 -20.94 17.07 -18.41
CA PHE A 312 -21.87 16.48 -17.44
C PHE A 312 -22.91 17.55 -17.06
N GLY A 313 -24.12 17.43 -17.59
CA GLY A 313 -25.19 18.41 -17.35
C GLY A 313 -24.76 19.84 -17.71
N GLN A 314 -24.74 20.74 -16.73
CA GLN A 314 -24.31 22.14 -16.88
C GLN A 314 -22.84 22.39 -16.54
N MET A 315 -22.07 21.35 -16.16
CA MET A 315 -20.65 21.53 -15.82
C MET A 315 -19.83 22.01 -17.03
N PRO A 316 -18.75 22.77 -16.79
CA PRO A 316 -17.75 23.04 -17.82
C PRO A 316 -17.24 21.74 -18.42
N ARG A 317 -17.01 21.75 -19.74
CA ARG A 317 -16.46 20.60 -20.45
C ARG A 317 -15.10 20.22 -19.85
N GLN A 318 -14.88 18.94 -19.62
CA GLN A 318 -13.64 18.38 -19.11
C GLN A 318 -12.90 17.69 -20.24
N ARG A 319 -11.60 17.97 -20.39
CA ARG A 319 -10.77 17.27 -21.39
C ARG A 319 -10.48 15.85 -20.90
N LEU A 320 -10.73 14.87 -21.77
CA LEU A 320 -10.45 13.47 -21.50
C LEU A 320 -9.10 13.06 -22.11
N TRP A 321 -8.33 12.31 -21.34
CA TRP A 321 -7.03 11.76 -21.75
C TRP A 321 -7.03 10.26 -21.56
N VAL A 322 -6.16 9.54 -22.25
CA VAL A 322 -5.97 8.10 -22.00
C VAL A 322 -5.49 7.92 -20.56
N ALA A 323 -6.06 6.96 -19.85
CA ALA A 323 -5.65 6.58 -18.51
C ALA A 323 -4.27 5.88 -18.53
N ALA A 324 -3.32 6.38 -17.73
CA ALA A 324 -2.01 5.78 -17.55
C ALA A 324 -2.07 4.68 -16.49
N HIS A 325 -2.67 3.53 -16.82
CA HIS A 325 -2.61 2.34 -15.97
C HIS A 325 -2.32 1.06 -16.76
N GLY A 326 -1.81 0.04 -16.06
CA GLY A 326 -1.49 -1.25 -16.67
C GLY A 326 -2.67 -1.83 -17.45
N LYS A 327 -2.38 -2.62 -18.48
CA LYS A 327 -3.43 -3.25 -19.30
C LYS A 327 -4.32 -4.12 -18.42
N GLU A 328 -5.58 -3.72 -18.28
CA GLU A 328 -6.61 -4.51 -17.62
C GLU A 328 -7.46 -5.21 -18.70
N GLU A 329 -7.73 -6.50 -18.52
CA GLU A 329 -8.94 -7.08 -19.10
C GLU A 329 -10.13 -6.60 -18.26
N ALA A 330 -11.27 -6.27 -18.88
CA ALA A 330 -12.47 -6.01 -18.11
C ALA A 330 -12.78 -7.23 -17.24
N GLN A 331 -13.13 -7.03 -15.97
CA GLN A 331 -13.39 -8.13 -15.03
C GLN A 331 -14.46 -9.11 -15.53
N ASP A 332 -15.33 -8.66 -16.44
CA ASP A 332 -16.44 -9.40 -17.00
C ASP A 332 -16.18 -9.95 -18.42
N GLY A 333 -14.94 -9.87 -18.92
CA GLY A 333 -14.54 -10.37 -20.25
C GLY A 333 -14.93 -9.46 -21.43
N HIS A 334 -15.53 -8.30 -21.15
CA HIS A 334 -15.84 -7.29 -22.17
C HIS A 334 -14.55 -6.71 -22.79
N LYS A 335 -14.65 -6.30 -24.05
CA LYS A 335 -13.52 -5.67 -24.75
C LYS A 335 -13.44 -4.20 -24.35
N VAL A 336 -12.43 -3.85 -23.54
CA VAL A 336 -12.10 -2.45 -23.24
C VAL A 336 -11.63 -1.76 -24.52
N VAL A 337 -12.33 -0.69 -24.91
CA VAL A 337 -11.95 0.15 -26.06
C VAL A 337 -10.98 1.23 -25.62
N ALA A 338 -11.29 1.90 -24.51
CA ALA A 338 -10.41 2.87 -23.88
C ALA A 338 -10.81 3.13 -22.44
N ASP A 339 -9.81 3.47 -21.64
CA ASP A 339 -9.98 4.09 -20.33
C ASP A 339 -9.56 5.55 -20.43
N LEU A 340 -10.45 6.43 -20.01
CA LEU A 340 -10.30 7.88 -20.16
C LEU A 340 -10.41 8.58 -18.82
N VAL A 341 -9.53 9.54 -18.54
CA VAL A 341 -9.52 10.32 -17.30
C VAL A 341 -9.62 11.81 -17.56
N CYS A 342 -10.22 12.54 -16.62
CA CYS A 342 -10.27 13.99 -16.64
C CYS A 342 -8.94 14.59 -16.15
N LYS A 343 -8.34 15.49 -16.94
CA LYS A 343 -7.17 16.28 -16.49
C LYS A 343 -7.66 17.60 -15.89
N GLY A 344 -7.53 17.78 -14.58
CA GLY A 344 -7.89 19.05 -13.91
C GLY A 344 -8.50 18.95 -12.51
N GLY A 345 -8.26 17.86 -11.78
CA GLY A 345 -8.72 17.70 -10.38
C GLY A 345 -10.07 16.99 -10.21
N ILE A 346 -10.70 16.54 -11.30
CA ILE A 346 -11.85 15.63 -11.23
C ILE A 346 -11.31 14.20 -11.31
N GLU A 347 -11.41 13.46 -10.22
CA GLU A 347 -10.98 12.07 -10.14
C GLU A 347 -12.08 11.13 -10.64
N ILE A 348 -12.25 11.11 -11.96
CA ILE A 348 -13.16 10.20 -12.65
C ILE A 348 -12.39 9.48 -13.76
N LEU A 349 -12.54 8.15 -13.81
CA LEU A 349 -12.20 7.35 -14.98
C LEU A 349 -13.51 6.94 -15.68
N VAL A 350 -13.53 7.08 -17.00
CA VAL A 350 -14.60 6.62 -17.88
C VAL A 350 -14.03 5.49 -18.72
N ARG A 351 -14.48 4.27 -18.45
CA ARG A 351 -14.16 3.07 -19.22
C ARG A 351 -15.24 2.86 -20.25
N ILE A 352 -14.85 2.79 -21.52
CA ILE A 352 -15.76 2.47 -22.62
C ILE A 352 -15.46 1.07 -23.15
N MET A 353 -16.51 0.27 -23.32
CA MET A 353 -16.39 -1.16 -23.62
C MET A 353 -17.38 -1.59 -24.71
N GLU A 354 -16.99 -2.61 -25.46
CA GLU A 354 -17.85 -3.31 -26.40
C GLU A 354 -18.22 -4.69 -25.86
N ASP A 355 -19.51 -5.00 -25.92
CA ASP A 355 -20.06 -6.32 -25.70
C ASP A 355 -20.76 -6.84 -26.96
N LYS A 356 -20.63 -8.14 -27.22
CA LYS A 356 -21.18 -8.76 -28.44
C LYS A 356 -22.70 -8.88 -28.42
N GLU A 357 -23.31 -8.95 -27.23
CA GLU A 357 -24.76 -9.16 -27.06
C GLU A 357 -25.47 -7.86 -26.66
N VAL A 358 -24.87 -7.09 -25.75
CA VAL A 358 -25.47 -5.88 -25.15
C VAL A 358 -25.06 -4.61 -25.92
N GLY A 359 -24.03 -4.67 -26.76
CA GLY A 359 -23.58 -3.57 -27.60
C GLY A 359 -22.57 -2.65 -26.90
N LEU A 360 -22.91 -1.38 -26.69
CA LEU A 360 -21.98 -0.40 -26.09
C LEU A 360 -22.20 -0.31 -24.59
N LEU A 361 -21.13 -0.49 -23.83
CA LEU A 361 -21.12 -0.35 -22.38
C LEU A 361 -20.22 0.79 -21.96
N MET A 362 -20.53 1.39 -20.82
CA MET A 362 -19.71 2.39 -20.18
C MET A 362 -19.69 2.15 -18.67
N GLU A 363 -18.55 2.36 -18.05
CA GLU A 363 -18.37 2.29 -16.61
C GLU A 363 -17.69 3.58 -16.14
N MET A 364 -18.14 4.13 -15.01
CA MET A 364 -17.55 5.32 -14.40
C MET A 364 -16.98 4.99 -13.04
N TRP A 365 -15.72 5.33 -12.81
CA TRP A 365 -15.03 5.11 -11.55
C TRP A 365 -14.93 6.41 -10.77
N ASN A 366 -15.17 6.32 -9.47
CA ASN A 366 -15.03 7.44 -8.54
C ASN A 366 -13.70 7.31 -7.78
N GLY A 367 -12.79 8.27 -7.96
CA GLY A 367 -11.48 8.25 -7.31
C GLY A 367 -11.51 8.37 -5.79
N ALA A 368 -12.55 9.00 -5.23
CA ALA A 368 -12.68 9.18 -3.78
C ALA A 368 -13.22 7.93 -3.08
N THR A 369 -14.14 7.18 -3.71
CA THR A 369 -14.72 5.96 -3.11
C THR A 369 -14.08 4.67 -3.61
N GLY A 370 -13.38 4.71 -4.75
CA GLY A 370 -12.90 3.53 -5.44
C GLY A 370 -14.02 2.67 -6.05
N GLU A 371 -15.27 3.13 -6.01
CA GLU A 371 -16.38 2.42 -6.63
C GLU A 371 -16.38 2.64 -8.13
N ALA A 372 -16.85 1.64 -8.87
CA ALA A 372 -17.19 1.81 -10.27
C ALA A 372 -18.64 1.44 -10.49
N VAL A 373 -19.30 2.18 -11.37
CA VAL A 373 -20.71 2.02 -11.66
C VAL A 373 -20.90 1.86 -13.16
N ALA A 374 -21.65 0.82 -13.53
CA ALA A 374 -22.06 0.58 -14.90
C ALA A 374 -23.14 1.60 -15.32
N MET A 375 -23.02 2.08 -16.55
CA MET A 375 -23.88 3.08 -17.15
C MET A 375 -24.69 2.42 -18.27
N GLU A 376 -26.02 2.56 -18.22
CA GLU A 376 -26.92 2.03 -19.23
C GLU A 376 -27.19 3.08 -20.31
N ARG A 377 -27.09 2.73 -21.60
CA ARG A 377 -27.45 3.66 -22.66
C ARG A 377 -28.97 3.88 -22.68
N VAL A 378 -29.39 5.14 -22.68
CA VAL A 378 -30.78 5.53 -22.94
C VAL A 378 -30.95 5.70 -24.44
N LEU A 379 -31.77 4.84 -25.05
CA LEU A 379 -32.07 4.85 -26.48
C LEU A 379 -32.95 6.03 -26.90
#